data_AF-L0B162-F1
#
_entry.id   AF-L0B162-F1
#
_cell.length_a   1.000
_cell.length_b   1.000
_cell.length_c   1.000
_cell.angle_alpha   90.00
_cell.angle_beta   90.00
_cell.angle_gamma   90.00
#
_symmetry.space_group_name_H-M   'P 1'
#
loop_
_entity.id
_entity.type
_entity.pdbx_description
1 polymer ?
#
loop_
_entity_poly.entity_id
_entity_poly.type
_entity_poly.pdbx_seq_one_letter_code
_entity_poly.pdbx_strand_id
1 'polypeptide(L)'
;MAVPQVIIQLKEKPGNEKTYDGYPPSRGRTIIRVTKSNYPPGSDFLKYTHVDSVSNGGRFTLLAVLDGRKPISVIREYGKEVTSVSAYYWQREKGGPKKALLVEVVYSGSGGTKYYVRGTGRNQWTLLPVFSGPYTSNKLTNSNLDQLLDDLTCEHHNAVTLNLTFQNSKTHKNGSYCCYKHNHTRVSVEQKTVSCSIHSGSAPFFKHEVNYAGKWKVAAIKYYNSGPNTHRIRINIDGLGLPTKQSVKVTVYVFYSNSSRDPVLIYVDSSGDKIKGWYQKGTTNGWIKVSGISENITPDKLTKPIDCTSEGDFKKLAEELKRLGCEGLQECTQETTEKQEARLEQLRAEKDIELRSEGVRDTEGLRSEEGKEEEKEKPSPQIQEAGPSASNKAPGVGEPKAAAIRGDAPVEALKDLAKEGLGLSGWDSYTILGAFTGVLMASVITTFASWKLYKAYQNYSDPWVRQI
;
A
#
# COMPACT_ATOMS: atom_id res chain seq x y z
N MET A 1 31.12 34.13 0.07
CA MET A 1 31.73 32.95 -0.58
C MET A 1 30.72 32.34 -1.52
N ALA A 2 31.13 31.94 -2.74
CA ALA A 2 30.21 31.27 -3.66
C ALA A 2 29.85 29.88 -3.11
N VAL A 3 28.58 29.49 -3.23
CA VAL A 3 28.13 28.16 -2.81
C VAL A 3 28.66 27.13 -3.81
N PRO A 4 29.27 26.03 -3.34
CA PRO A 4 29.82 25.01 -4.22
C PRO A 4 28.77 24.42 -5.17
N GLN A 5 29.18 24.04 -6.37
CA GLN A 5 28.32 23.40 -7.37
C GLN A 5 28.59 21.90 -7.45
N VAL A 6 27.55 21.07 -7.45
CA VAL A 6 27.69 19.62 -7.23
C VAL A 6 26.82 18.81 -8.17
N ILE A 7 27.41 17.79 -8.78
CA ILE A 7 26.71 16.66 -9.41
C ILE A 7 26.58 15.49 -8.44
N ILE A 8 25.35 15.05 -8.20
CA ILE A 8 25.03 13.89 -7.37
C ILE A 8 25.02 12.61 -8.21
N GLN A 9 25.76 11.59 -7.77
CA GLN A 9 25.92 10.34 -8.50
C GLN A 9 25.21 9.20 -7.76
N LEU A 10 24.03 8.78 -8.23
CA LEU A 10 23.24 7.73 -7.56
C LEU A 10 23.90 6.34 -7.60
N LYS A 11 24.90 6.14 -8.47
CA LYS A 11 25.70 4.91 -8.49
C LYS A 11 26.53 4.72 -7.22
N GLU A 12 26.83 5.80 -6.48
CA GLU A 12 27.61 5.76 -5.25
C GLU A 12 26.78 5.18 -4.11
N LYS A 13 26.89 3.86 -3.92
CA LYS A 13 26.11 3.07 -2.95
C LYS A 13 27.04 2.35 -1.97
N PRO A 14 27.73 3.08 -1.08
CA PRO A 14 28.67 2.47 -0.15
C PRO A 14 28.00 1.45 0.78
N GLY A 15 28.78 0.48 1.26
CA GLY A 15 28.33 -0.44 2.31
C GLY A 15 28.05 0.30 3.63
N ASN A 16 28.89 1.29 3.93
CA ASN A 16 28.82 2.18 5.09
C ASN A 16 28.82 3.64 4.61
N GLU A 17 29.70 4.47 5.14
CA GLU A 17 29.94 5.83 4.69
C GLU A 17 31.02 5.86 3.61
N LYS A 18 30.86 6.74 2.61
CA LYS A 18 31.90 7.04 1.61
C LYS A 18 31.79 8.50 1.20
N THR A 19 32.94 9.10 0.89
CA THR A 19 33.00 10.42 0.26
C THR A 19 33.40 10.33 -1.21
N TYR A 20 32.96 11.30 -2.01
CA TYR A 20 33.42 11.48 -3.38
C TYR A 20 33.45 12.98 -3.76
N ASP A 21 34.28 13.34 -4.73
CA ASP A 21 34.37 14.72 -5.22
C ASP A 21 33.10 15.08 -6.02
N GLY A 22 32.42 16.15 -5.61
CA GLY A 22 31.35 16.77 -6.37
C GLY A 22 31.92 17.47 -7.60
N TYR A 23 31.51 17.05 -8.79
CA TYR A 23 31.96 17.65 -10.06
C TYR A 23 31.14 18.92 -10.38
N PRO A 24 31.73 19.97 -11.00
CA PRO A 24 33.13 20.10 -11.44
C PRO A 24 34.08 20.60 -10.33
N PRO A 25 35.38 20.21 -10.35
CA PRO A 25 36.36 20.58 -9.33
C PRO A 25 36.84 22.05 -9.38
N SER A 26 36.31 22.88 -10.29
CA SER A 26 36.99 24.08 -10.76
C SER A 26 36.94 25.31 -9.84
N ARG A 27 36.23 25.30 -8.70
CA ARG A 27 36.12 26.48 -7.80
C ARG A 27 36.17 26.20 -6.30
N GLY A 28 36.69 25.04 -5.91
CA GLY A 28 36.73 24.59 -4.52
C GLY A 28 36.25 23.15 -4.43
N ARG A 29 37.04 22.30 -3.79
CA ARG A 29 36.76 20.87 -3.67
C ARG A 29 35.54 20.67 -2.78
N THR A 30 34.42 20.31 -3.38
CA THR A 30 33.23 19.92 -2.62
C THR A 30 33.24 18.43 -2.43
N ILE A 31 33.30 17.99 -1.19
CA ILE A 31 33.34 16.57 -0.86
C ILE A 31 31.93 16.15 -0.47
N ILE A 32 31.33 15.24 -1.22
CA ILE A 32 30.00 14.72 -0.92
C ILE A 32 30.15 13.45 -0.10
N ARG A 33 29.57 13.46 1.10
CA ARG A 33 29.42 12.29 1.97
C ARG A 33 28.11 11.58 1.64
N VAL A 34 28.20 10.26 1.48
CA VAL A 34 27.04 9.39 1.28
C VAL A 34 26.91 8.46 2.48
N THR A 35 25.76 8.52 3.14
CA THR A 35 25.41 7.60 4.23
C THR A 35 24.30 6.66 3.81
N LYS A 36 24.45 5.38 4.16
CA LYS A 36 23.44 4.35 3.96
C LYS A 36 22.64 4.14 5.24
N SER A 37 21.31 4.05 5.12
CA SER A 37 20.41 3.66 6.21
C SER A 37 19.26 2.80 5.70
N ASN A 38 18.59 2.09 6.61
CA ASN A 38 17.32 1.42 6.31
C ASN A 38 16.16 2.41 6.48
N TYR A 39 15.24 2.49 5.51
CA TYR A 39 14.10 3.41 5.60
C TYR A 39 12.77 2.83 5.07
N PRO A 40 11.73 2.68 5.90
CA PRO A 40 11.76 2.92 7.35
C PRO A 40 12.73 1.98 8.08
N PRO A 41 13.09 2.28 9.34
CA PRO A 41 13.87 1.36 10.16
C PRO A 41 13.23 -0.05 10.18
N GLY A 42 14.03 -1.10 9.94
CA GLY A 42 13.54 -2.48 9.86
C GLY A 42 12.81 -2.87 8.56
N SER A 43 12.80 -2.02 7.55
CA SER A 43 12.25 -2.34 6.22
C SER A 43 13.29 -2.98 5.29
N ASP A 44 12.84 -3.41 4.10
CA ASP A 44 13.71 -3.90 3.01
C ASP A 44 14.15 -2.79 2.05
N PHE A 45 14.18 -1.55 2.52
CA PHE A 45 14.51 -0.38 1.73
C PHE A 45 15.78 0.27 2.25
N LEU A 46 16.64 0.64 1.32
CA LEU A 46 17.87 1.37 1.59
C LEU A 46 17.70 2.82 1.16
N LYS A 47 18.06 3.75 2.04
CA LYS A 47 18.20 5.17 1.76
C LYS A 47 19.68 5.51 1.69
N TYR A 48 20.10 6.12 0.58
CA TYR A 48 21.44 6.69 0.42
C TYR A 48 21.31 8.20 0.43
N THR A 49 21.87 8.86 1.44
CA THR A 49 21.75 10.31 1.63
C THR A 49 23.06 10.99 1.27
N HIS A 50 23.03 11.87 0.28
CA HIS A 50 24.16 12.64 -0.19
C HIS A 50 24.11 14.04 0.44
N VAL A 51 25.17 14.41 1.17
CA VAL A 51 25.31 15.71 1.86
C VAL A 51 26.70 16.29 1.62
N ASP A 52 26.84 17.62 1.73
CA ASP A 52 28.17 18.23 1.76
C ASP A 52 28.90 17.82 3.04
N SER A 53 30.05 17.15 2.89
CA SER A 53 30.87 16.68 3.98
C SER A 53 31.65 17.81 4.66
N VAL A 54 32.04 18.84 3.90
CA VAL A 54 32.94 19.90 4.38
C VAL A 54 32.22 20.81 5.35
N SER A 55 30.97 21.17 5.01
CA SER A 55 30.11 22.02 5.84
C SER A 55 29.23 21.24 6.82
N ASN A 56 29.52 19.95 7.04
CA ASN A 56 28.73 19.04 7.89
C ASN A 56 27.22 19.05 7.58
N GLY A 57 26.86 18.93 6.29
CA GLY A 57 25.49 18.99 5.80
C GLY A 57 25.00 20.40 5.47
N GLY A 58 25.92 21.34 5.22
CA GLY A 58 25.58 22.65 4.69
C GLY A 58 25.11 22.61 3.24
N ARG A 59 24.83 23.80 2.71
CA ARG A 59 24.17 23.97 1.41
C ARG A 59 25.15 23.83 0.25
N PHE A 60 24.67 23.26 -0.84
CA PHE A 60 25.38 23.23 -2.12
C PHE A 60 24.41 23.49 -3.28
N THR A 61 24.92 24.04 -4.38
CA THR A 61 24.17 24.27 -5.61
C THR A 61 24.09 22.96 -6.38
N LEU A 62 22.88 22.42 -6.56
CA LEU A 62 22.68 21.17 -7.29
C LEU A 62 22.82 21.41 -8.80
N LEU A 63 23.80 20.80 -9.46
CA LEU A 63 23.95 20.88 -10.92
C LEU A 63 23.17 19.78 -11.64
N ALA A 64 23.29 18.55 -11.16
CA ALA A 64 22.62 17.39 -11.73
C ALA A 64 22.47 16.26 -10.71
N VAL A 65 21.51 15.37 -10.95
CA VAL A 65 21.41 14.07 -10.30
C VAL A 65 21.48 13.02 -11.39
N LEU A 66 22.47 12.12 -11.32
CA LEU A 66 22.73 11.11 -12.34
C LEU A 66 22.22 9.73 -11.88
N ASP A 67 21.28 9.14 -12.62
CA ASP A 67 20.95 7.71 -12.55
C ASP A 67 21.84 6.96 -13.54
N GLY A 68 22.90 6.33 -13.03
CA GLY A 68 23.99 5.82 -13.85
C GLY A 68 24.80 6.95 -14.49
N ARG A 69 24.73 7.08 -15.81
CA ARG A 69 25.39 8.17 -16.59
C ARG A 69 24.40 9.21 -17.11
N LYS A 70 23.11 9.05 -16.82
CA LYS A 70 22.06 9.90 -17.40
C LYS A 70 21.52 10.87 -16.35
N PRO A 71 21.40 12.18 -16.66
CA PRO A 71 20.76 13.11 -15.76
C PRO A 71 19.25 12.84 -15.65
N ILE A 72 18.71 13.02 -14.45
CA ILE A 72 17.27 12.96 -14.20
C ILE A 72 16.66 14.32 -14.58
N SER A 73 16.46 14.53 -15.89
CA SER A 73 16.10 15.83 -16.48
C SER A 73 14.80 16.46 -15.94
N VAL A 74 13.92 15.69 -15.30
CA VAL A 74 12.67 16.21 -14.72
C VAL A 74 12.89 17.00 -13.42
N ILE A 75 14.09 16.96 -12.84
CA ILE A 75 14.42 17.68 -11.61
C ILE A 75 14.51 19.18 -11.89
N ARG A 76 13.69 19.96 -11.17
CA ARG A 76 13.58 21.42 -11.33
C ARG A 76 14.44 22.21 -10.34
N GLU A 77 15.21 21.51 -9.50
CA GLU A 77 16.10 22.10 -8.50
C GLU A 77 17.53 22.29 -9.00
N TYR A 78 17.79 22.07 -10.29
CA TYR A 78 19.09 22.40 -10.87
C TYR A 78 19.36 23.91 -10.77
N GLY A 79 20.57 24.27 -10.36
CA GLY A 79 20.99 25.64 -10.05
C GLY A 79 20.50 26.17 -8.70
N LYS A 80 19.78 25.38 -7.91
CA LYS A 80 19.29 25.80 -6.57
C LYS A 80 20.17 25.26 -5.45
N GLU A 81 20.18 25.97 -4.32
CA GLU A 81 20.83 25.52 -3.10
C GLU A 81 20.03 24.44 -2.39
N VAL A 82 20.57 23.23 -2.33
CA VAL A 82 20.01 22.06 -1.64
C VAL A 82 20.83 21.74 -0.39
N THR A 83 20.22 21.06 0.58
CA THR A 83 20.92 20.57 1.79
C THR A 83 21.21 19.08 1.70
N SER A 84 20.37 18.31 1.00
CA SER A 84 20.63 16.90 0.74
C SER A 84 19.88 16.39 -0.47
N VAL A 85 20.44 15.34 -1.08
CA VAL A 85 19.75 14.51 -2.07
C VAL A 85 19.78 13.08 -1.58
N SER A 86 18.62 12.44 -1.49
CA SER A 86 18.53 11.04 -1.09
C SER A 86 17.95 10.18 -2.19
N ALA A 87 18.42 8.94 -2.32
CA ALA A 87 17.82 7.95 -3.21
C ALA A 87 17.43 6.69 -2.43
N TYR A 88 16.24 6.17 -2.75
CA TYR A 88 15.65 5.00 -2.09
C TYR A 88 15.68 3.81 -3.04
N TYR A 89 16.07 2.66 -2.51
CA TYR A 89 16.24 1.43 -3.26
C TYR A 89 15.59 0.27 -2.54
N TRP A 90 15.10 -0.70 -3.30
CA TRP A 90 14.70 -1.97 -2.73
C TRP A 90 15.93 -2.87 -2.54
N GLN A 91 16.19 -3.27 -1.30
CA GLN A 91 17.37 -4.07 -0.92
C GLN A 91 17.39 -5.46 -1.58
N ARG A 92 16.21 -5.97 -1.92
CA ARG A 92 15.98 -7.37 -2.31
C ARG A 92 15.97 -7.59 -3.82
N GLU A 93 16.44 -6.59 -4.58
CA GLU A 93 16.69 -6.73 -6.01
C GLU A 93 17.81 -7.77 -6.28
N LYS A 94 17.67 -8.55 -7.37
CA LYS A 94 18.63 -9.61 -7.72
C LYS A 94 20.00 -9.01 -8.04
N GLY A 95 21.00 -9.36 -7.23
CA GLY A 95 22.35 -8.81 -7.31
C GLY A 95 22.50 -7.44 -6.64
N GLY A 96 21.63 -7.13 -5.69
CA GLY A 96 21.66 -5.89 -4.90
C GLY A 96 20.87 -4.74 -5.51
N PRO A 97 20.75 -3.61 -4.79
CA PRO A 97 19.99 -2.44 -5.22
C PRO A 97 20.64 -1.79 -6.45
N LYS A 98 20.05 -1.98 -7.62
CA LYS A 98 20.54 -1.43 -8.89
C LYS A 98 19.79 -0.18 -9.28
N LYS A 99 18.45 -0.19 -9.10
CA LYS A 99 17.57 0.88 -9.55
C LYS A 99 17.01 1.68 -8.38
N ALA A 100 17.24 2.99 -8.39
CA ALA A 100 16.58 3.89 -7.45
C ALA A 100 15.08 3.90 -7.77
N LEU A 101 14.23 3.77 -6.74
CA LEU A 101 12.77 3.86 -6.85
C LEU A 101 12.28 5.30 -6.72
N LEU A 102 12.95 6.07 -5.85
CA LEU A 102 12.57 7.42 -5.48
C LEU A 102 13.83 8.26 -5.24
N VAL A 103 13.79 9.53 -5.65
CA VAL A 103 14.77 10.54 -5.28
C VAL A 103 14.07 11.64 -4.48
N GLU A 104 14.63 11.96 -3.31
CA GLU A 104 14.22 13.06 -2.44
C GLU A 104 15.26 14.18 -2.56
N VAL A 105 14.83 15.40 -2.90
CA VAL A 105 15.68 16.59 -2.95
C VAL A 105 15.20 17.56 -1.87
N VAL A 106 16.04 17.80 -0.87
CA VAL A 106 15.75 18.73 0.23
C VAL A 106 16.47 20.04 -0.03
N TYR A 107 15.74 21.15 -0.12
CA TYR A 107 16.34 22.48 -0.24
C TYR A 107 15.85 23.45 0.84
N SER A 108 16.64 24.49 1.04
CA SER A 108 16.53 25.42 2.17
C SER A 108 15.48 26.54 1.98
N GLY A 109 14.84 26.62 0.82
CA GLY A 109 13.86 27.65 0.48
C GLY A 109 12.40 27.29 0.79
N SER A 110 11.48 28.19 0.43
CA SER A 110 10.03 28.08 0.69
C SER A 110 9.32 26.89 0.04
N GLY A 111 9.99 26.14 -0.84
CA GLY A 111 9.40 24.98 -1.51
C GLY A 111 9.78 23.62 -0.91
N GLY A 112 10.59 23.59 0.14
CA GLY A 112 10.81 22.42 1.01
C GLY A 112 11.42 21.20 0.33
N THR A 113 10.83 20.03 0.56
CA THR A 113 11.29 18.75 -0.01
C THR A 113 10.54 18.44 -1.29
N LYS A 114 11.23 17.93 -2.30
CA LYS A 114 10.63 17.43 -3.55
C LYS A 114 10.97 15.96 -3.76
N TYR A 115 10.02 15.25 -4.34
CA TYR A 115 10.10 13.80 -4.54
C TYR A 115 9.93 13.47 -6.00
N TYR A 116 10.83 12.64 -6.52
CA TYR A 116 10.85 12.19 -7.91
C TYR A 116 10.76 10.68 -7.93
N VAL A 117 9.66 10.16 -8.48
CA VAL A 117 9.38 8.72 -8.54
C VAL A 117 9.84 8.12 -9.85
N ARG A 118 10.35 6.89 -9.81
CA ARG A 118 10.69 6.15 -11.02
C ARG A 118 9.43 5.63 -11.69
N GLY A 119 9.25 5.94 -12.98
CA GLY A 119 8.19 5.40 -13.82
C GLY A 119 8.62 4.13 -14.56
N THR A 120 7.65 3.37 -15.05
CA THR A 120 7.84 2.15 -15.87
C THR A 120 7.98 2.43 -17.38
N GLY A 121 7.67 3.64 -17.83
CA GLY A 121 7.65 4.02 -19.25
C GLY A 121 8.96 4.60 -19.81
N ARG A 122 8.88 5.22 -21.00
CA ARG A 122 10.01 5.91 -21.67
C ARG A 122 10.56 7.05 -20.82
N ASN A 123 9.69 7.77 -20.11
CA ASN A 123 10.08 8.75 -19.11
C ASN A 123 10.33 8.02 -17.79
N GLN A 124 11.60 7.91 -17.42
CA GLN A 124 12.00 7.13 -16.25
C GLN A 124 11.63 7.80 -14.92
N TRP A 125 11.30 9.09 -14.91
CA TRP A 125 11.11 9.85 -13.68
C TRP A 125 9.92 10.81 -13.78
N THR A 126 9.23 11.04 -12.66
CA THR A 126 8.11 11.99 -12.56
C THR A 126 8.13 12.69 -11.20
N LEU A 127 7.84 13.99 -11.17
CA LEU A 127 7.74 14.79 -9.95
C LEU A 127 6.42 14.49 -9.19
N LEU A 128 6.48 14.42 -7.86
CA LEU A 128 5.30 14.42 -6.98
C LEU A 128 4.88 15.84 -6.56
N PRO A 129 3.58 16.11 -6.34
CA PRO A 129 2.46 15.16 -6.45
C PRO A 129 2.12 14.83 -7.92
N VAL A 130 1.73 13.58 -8.20
CA VAL A 130 1.10 13.26 -9.50
C VAL A 130 -0.38 13.63 -9.36
N PHE A 131 -0.92 14.41 -10.32
CA PHE A 131 -2.29 14.96 -10.29
C PHE A 131 -3.41 13.93 -10.01
N SER A 132 -3.17 12.63 -10.19
CA SER A 132 -4.17 11.57 -10.06
C SER A 132 -3.85 10.52 -8.98
N GLY A 133 -3.01 10.83 -7.99
CA GLY A 133 -2.59 9.87 -6.95
C GLY A 133 -2.97 10.28 -5.52
N PRO A 134 -2.94 9.34 -4.54
CA PRO A 134 -3.19 9.64 -3.13
C PRO A 134 -2.11 10.54 -2.50
N TYR A 135 -1.00 10.74 -3.21
CA TYR A 135 0.12 11.58 -2.79
C TYR A 135 -0.06 12.99 -3.35
N THR A 136 -0.94 13.79 -2.75
CA THR A 136 -1.24 15.16 -3.16
C THR A 136 -0.37 16.21 -2.45
N SER A 137 0.30 15.83 -1.36
CA SER A 137 1.14 16.75 -0.59
C SER A 137 2.57 16.85 -1.16
N ASN A 138 3.10 18.07 -1.16
CA ASN A 138 4.51 18.32 -1.47
C ASN A 138 5.47 17.71 -0.42
N LYS A 139 4.98 17.49 0.80
CA LYS A 139 5.72 16.87 1.90
C LYS A 139 5.09 15.53 2.24
N LEU A 140 5.81 14.45 2.01
CA LEU A 140 5.38 13.11 2.42
C LEU A 140 5.64 12.94 3.92
N THR A 141 4.64 12.45 4.65
CA THR A 141 4.84 11.93 6.00
C THR A 141 5.63 10.62 5.90
N ASN A 142 6.24 10.18 7.01
CA ASN A 142 6.96 8.89 7.03
C ASN A 142 6.05 7.71 6.62
N SER A 143 4.77 7.75 7.00
CA SER A 143 3.77 6.75 6.59
C SER A 143 3.52 6.76 5.08
N ASN A 144 3.27 7.94 4.52
CA ASN A 144 2.98 8.07 3.09
C ASN A 144 4.20 7.68 2.24
N LEU A 145 5.39 8.00 2.72
CA LEU A 145 6.63 7.60 2.05
C LEU A 145 6.85 6.08 2.09
N ASP A 146 6.60 5.41 3.22
CA ASP A 146 6.67 3.93 3.29
C ASP A 146 5.65 3.27 2.36
N GLN A 147 4.41 3.78 2.32
CA GLN A 147 3.39 3.29 1.39
C GLN A 147 3.81 3.49 -0.08
N LEU A 148 4.37 4.66 -0.41
CA LEU A 148 4.86 4.94 -1.76
C LEU A 148 5.98 3.97 -2.18
N LEU A 149 6.90 3.64 -1.26
CA LEU A 149 7.97 2.67 -1.53
C LEU A 149 7.43 1.26 -1.75
N ASP A 150 6.42 0.84 -0.98
CA ASP A 150 5.72 -0.42 -1.23
C ASP A 150 5.04 -0.42 -2.60
N ASP A 151 4.39 0.67 -2.98
CA ASP A 151 3.68 0.80 -4.26
C ASP A 151 4.66 0.76 -5.45
N LEU A 152 5.81 1.43 -5.33
CA LEU A 152 6.90 1.37 -6.30
C LEU A 152 7.53 -0.02 -6.37
N THR A 153 7.65 -0.72 -5.23
CA THR A 153 8.14 -2.11 -5.22
C THR A 153 7.17 -3.05 -5.93
N CYS A 154 5.89 -2.82 -5.72
CA CYS A 154 4.81 -3.52 -6.40
C CYS A 154 4.89 -3.29 -7.92
N GLU A 155 5.14 -2.05 -8.37
CA GLU A 155 5.28 -1.67 -9.78
C GLU A 155 6.56 -2.22 -10.44
N HIS A 156 7.72 -2.04 -9.80
CA HIS A 156 9.02 -2.30 -10.43
C HIS A 156 9.55 -3.72 -10.20
N HIS A 157 9.04 -4.43 -9.18
CA HIS A 157 9.62 -5.70 -8.74
C HIS A 157 8.61 -6.84 -8.60
N ASN A 158 7.36 -6.63 -9.02
CA ASN A 158 6.29 -7.61 -8.88
C ASN A 158 6.16 -8.19 -7.45
N ALA A 159 6.40 -7.36 -6.44
CA ALA A 159 6.38 -7.76 -5.05
C ALA A 159 5.36 -6.91 -4.28
N VAL A 160 4.29 -7.55 -3.80
CA VAL A 160 3.14 -6.88 -3.16
C VAL A 160 3.29 -6.86 -1.65
N THR A 161 2.86 -5.79 -1.00
CA THR A 161 2.72 -5.77 0.46
C THR A 161 1.29 -6.13 0.85
N LEU A 162 1.14 -7.12 1.72
CA LEU A 162 -0.14 -7.44 2.35
C LEU A 162 -0.44 -6.38 3.42
N ASN A 163 -1.50 -5.60 3.20
CA ASN A 163 -2.00 -4.60 4.15
C ASN A 163 -3.14 -5.19 4.98
N LEU A 164 -2.85 -5.55 6.23
CA LEU A 164 -3.80 -6.12 7.19
C LEU A 164 -4.44 -5.07 8.09
N THR A 165 -4.37 -3.78 7.73
CA THR A 165 -5.11 -2.75 8.47
C THR A 165 -6.60 -3.00 8.37
N PHE A 166 -7.33 -2.97 9.48
CA PHE A 166 -8.77 -3.26 9.52
C PHE A 166 -9.58 -2.52 8.46
N GLN A 167 -9.33 -1.21 8.28
CA GLN A 167 -10.02 -0.41 7.27
C GLN A 167 -9.77 -0.93 5.84
N ASN A 168 -8.53 -1.36 5.54
CA ASN A 168 -8.19 -1.94 4.25
C ASN A 168 -8.95 -3.27 4.04
N SER A 169 -8.97 -4.13 5.06
CA SER A 169 -9.70 -5.40 5.03
C SER A 169 -11.21 -5.21 4.84
N LYS A 170 -11.81 -4.24 5.54
CA LYS A 170 -13.23 -3.89 5.41
C LYS A 170 -13.58 -3.28 4.06
N THR A 171 -12.78 -2.33 3.57
CA THR A 171 -13.00 -1.69 2.27
C THR A 171 -12.93 -2.70 1.12
N HIS A 172 -12.03 -3.66 1.21
CA HIS A 172 -11.84 -4.67 0.17
C HIS A 172 -12.56 -6.00 0.44
N LYS A 173 -13.48 -6.06 1.41
CA LYS A 173 -14.23 -7.29 1.74
C LYS A 173 -14.87 -7.87 0.47
N ASN A 174 -14.63 -9.14 0.21
CA ASN A 174 -15.10 -9.87 -0.98
C ASN A 174 -14.69 -9.20 -2.30
N GLY A 175 -13.51 -8.58 -2.29
CA GLY A 175 -12.94 -7.87 -3.40
C GLY A 175 -11.44 -8.10 -3.47
N SER A 176 -10.72 -7.09 -3.90
CA SER A 176 -9.28 -7.18 -4.01
C SER A 176 -8.63 -5.81 -3.98
N TYR A 177 -7.32 -5.79 -3.75
CA TYR A 177 -6.51 -4.60 -3.84
C TYR A 177 -5.14 -4.88 -4.47
N CYS A 178 -4.49 -3.78 -4.82
CA CYS A 178 -3.13 -3.70 -5.34
C CYS A 178 -2.53 -2.34 -4.93
N CYS A 179 -1.33 -2.00 -5.40
CA CYS A 179 -0.86 -0.62 -5.38
C CYS A 179 -1.65 0.27 -6.36
N TYR A 180 -1.66 1.58 -6.09
CA TYR A 180 -2.48 2.57 -6.80
C TYR A 180 -2.23 2.67 -8.33
N LYS A 181 -1.09 2.17 -8.81
CA LYS A 181 -0.70 2.24 -10.24
C LYS A 181 -1.32 1.15 -11.11
N HIS A 182 -1.96 0.15 -10.50
CA HIS A 182 -2.51 -0.96 -11.24
C HIS A 182 -4.02 -1.05 -11.07
N ASN A 183 -4.71 -1.25 -12.19
CA ASN A 183 -6.14 -1.55 -12.22
C ASN A 183 -6.43 -3.05 -12.03
N HIS A 184 -5.41 -3.88 -11.80
CA HIS A 184 -5.57 -5.33 -11.64
C HIS A 184 -5.48 -5.78 -10.18
N THR A 185 -6.03 -6.96 -9.94
CA THR A 185 -6.21 -7.56 -8.63
C THR A 185 -4.98 -8.41 -8.28
N ARG A 186 -4.24 -8.03 -7.22
CA ARG A 186 -3.04 -8.79 -6.78
C ARG A 186 -3.25 -9.50 -5.45
N VAL A 187 -4.03 -8.89 -4.58
CA VAL A 187 -4.42 -9.44 -3.29
C VAL A 187 -5.93 -9.56 -3.27
N SER A 188 -6.46 -10.78 -3.21
CA SER A 188 -7.89 -10.99 -2.95
C SER A 188 -8.17 -10.91 -1.46
N VAL A 189 -9.33 -10.36 -1.10
CA VAL A 189 -9.78 -10.26 0.28
C VAL A 189 -11.18 -10.84 0.38
N GLU A 190 -11.35 -11.82 1.26
CA GLU A 190 -12.65 -12.44 1.54
C GLU A 190 -12.97 -12.27 3.02
N GLN A 191 -14.17 -11.79 3.34
CA GLN A 191 -14.63 -11.75 4.73
C GLN A 191 -15.40 -13.04 5.00
N LYS A 192 -14.99 -13.74 6.05
CA LYS A 192 -15.64 -14.95 6.53
C LYS A 192 -15.96 -14.83 8.02
N THR A 193 -16.74 -15.76 8.51
CA THR A 193 -17.11 -15.87 9.92
C THR A 193 -16.77 -17.26 10.42
N VAL A 194 -16.22 -17.34 11.62
CA VAL A 194 -16.09 -18.62 12.33
C VAL A 194 -17.48 -19.02 12.84
N SER A 195 -17.89 -20.26 12.59
CA SER A 195 -19.18 -20.78 13.05
C SER A 195 -19.10 -22.27 13.47
N CYS A 196 -19.86 -22.61 14.50
CA CYS A 196 -20.08 -23.97 15.00
C CYS A 196 -21.45 -24.48 14.51
N SER A 197 -21.66 -25.79 14.41
CA SER A 197 -22.99 -26.35 14.10
C SER A 197 -24.08 -25.99 15.11
N ILE A 198 -23.68 -25.74 16.37
CA ILE A 198 -24.59 -25.53 17.51
C ILE A 198 -24.76 -24.04 17.84
N HIS A 199 -23.80 -23.18 17.49
CA HIS A 199 -23.75 -21.78 17.95
C HIS A 199 -23.78 -20.81 16.76
N SER A 200 -24.66 -19.81 16.83
CA SER A 200 -24.71 -18.71 15.86
C SER A 200 -23.70 -17.59 16.19
N GLY A 201 -23.07 -17.62 17.36
CA GLY A 201 -22.01 -16.69 17.75
C GLY A 201 -20.83 -16.80 16.78
N SER A 202 -20.47 -15.68 16.15
CA SER A 202 -19.47 -15.68 15.09
C SER A 202 -18.45 -14.55 15.24
N ALA A 203 -17.18 -14.90 15.03
CA ALA A 203 -16.12 -13.91 14.92
C ALA A 203 -15.76 -13.73 13.43
N PRO A 204 -15.87 -12.51 12.87
CA PRO A 204 -15.47 -12.27 11.51
C PRO A 204 -13.94 -12.27 11.39
N PHE A 205 -13.44 -12.82 10.30
CA PHE A 205 -12.04 -12.73 9.90
C PHE A 205 -11.92 -12.38 8.42
N PHE A 206 -10.75 -11.91 8.03
CA PHE A 206 -10.46 -11.55 6.64
C PHE A 206 -9.35 -12.43 6.11
N LYS A 207 -9.60 -13.07 4.98
CA LYS A 207 -8.60 -13.86 4.24
C LYS A 207 -7.98 -12.98 3.18
N HIS A 208 -6.71 -12.62 3.36
CA HIS A 208 -5.88 -11.98 2.35
C HIS A 208 -5.07 -13.04 1.62
N GLU A 209 -5.16 -13.08 0.30
CA GLU A 209 -4.44 -14.07 -0.51
C GLU A 209 -3.75 -13.40 -1.70
N VAL A 210 -2.45 -13.66 -1.85
CA VAL A 210 -1.69 -13.17 -3.01
C VAL A 210 -1.76 -14.15 -4.16
N ASN A 211 -2.12 -13.59 -5.32
CA ASN A 211 -2.56 -14.28 -6.53
C ASN A 211 -1.66 -15.46 -6.96
N TYR A 212 -2.33 -16.61 -7.01
CA TYR A 212 -1.95 -18.00 -7.28
C TYR A 212 -1.25 -18.28 -8.62
N ALA A 213 -1.29 -17.35 -9.58
CA ALA A 213 -0.75 -17.56 -10.93
C ALA A 213 0.79 -17.49 -11.05
N GLY A 214 1.53 -17.59 -9.93
CA GLY A 214 2.99 -17.73 -9.92
C GLY A 214 3.77 -16.51 -10.43
N LYS A 215 3.19 -15.30 -10.42
CA LYS A 215 3.86 -14.07 -10.90
C LYS A 215 4.26 -13.08 -9.82
N TRP A 216 3.66 -13.15 -8.64
CA TRP A 216 3.81 -12.14 -7.59
C TRP A 216 4.53 -12.68 -6.38
N LYS A 217 5.43 -11.87 -5.82
CA LYS A 217 6.09 -12.14 -4.54
C LYS A 217 5.36 -11.38 -3.44
N VAL A 218 5.45 -11.85 -2.20
CA VAL A 218 5.05 -11.03 -1.04
C VAL A 218 6.27 -10.29 -0.54
N ALA A 219 6.26 -8.96 -0.65
CA ALA A 219 7.34 -8.08 -0.18
C ALA A 219 7.35 -7.99 1.34
N ALA A 220 6.19 -7.73 1.93
CA ALA A 220 6.01 -7.55 3.36
C ALA A 220 4.56 -7.85 3.75
N ILE A 221 4.34 -8.03 5.05
CA ILE A 221 3.02 -8.03 5.68
C ILE A 221 3.02 -6.86 6.68
N LYS A 222 2.07 -5.94 6.57
CA LYS A 222 2.05 -4.70 7.36
C LYS A 222 0.64 -4.33 7.81
N TYR A 223 0.52 -3.54 8.88
CA TYR A 223 -0.73 -2.91 9.33
C TYR A 223 -0.48 -1.55 9.99
N TYR A 224 -1.53 -0.77 10.23
CA TYR A 224 -1.51 0.49 10.98
C TYR A 224 -2.10 0.32 12.38
N ASN A 225 -1.37 0.75 13.42
CA ASN A 225 -1.79 0.60 14.83
C ASN A 225 -2.92 1.55 15.27
N SER A 226 -3.13 2.66 14.56
CA SER A 226 -4.15 3.66 14.93
C SER A 226 -4.70 4.44 13.73
N GLY A 227 -4.66 3.83 12.54
CA GLY A 227 -5.19 4.41 11.29
C GLY A 227 -4.12 4.82 10.26
N PRO A 228 -4.53 5.24 9.06
CA PRO A 228 -3.67 5.31 7.87
C PRO A 228 -2.50 6.31 7.96
N ASN A 229 -2.56 7.27 8.89
CA ASN A 229 -1.54 8.29 9.07
C ASN A 229 -0.48 7.93 10.13
N THR A 230 -0.58 6.75 10.76
CA THR A 230 0.42 6.30 11.74
C THR A 230 1.56 5.56 11.08
N HIS A 231 2.64 5.32 11.84
CA HIS A 231 3.69 4.42 11.40
C HIS A 231 3.11 3.02 11.09
N ARG A 232 3.55 2.42 9.98
CA ARG A 232 3.16 1.07 9.59
C ARG A 232 4.02 0.07 10.33
N ILE A 233 3.38 -0.90 10.96
CA ILE A 233 4.05 -1.97 11.67
C ILE A 233 4.20 -3.14 10.71
N ARG A 234 5.43 -3.62 10.56
CA ARG A 234 5.74 -4.84 9.83
C ARG A 234 5.49 -6.06 10.72
N ILE A 235 4.78 -7.05 10.19
CA ILE A 235 4.59 -8.36 10.80
C ILE A 235 5.79 -9.23 10.41
N ASN A 236 6.62 -9.57 11.40
CA ASN A 236 7.75 -10.48 11.24
C ASN A 236 7.38 -11.81 11.88
N ILE A 237 7.40 -12.88 11.08
CA ILE A 237 7.13 -14.25 11.49
C ILE A 237 8.40 -15.05 11.28
N ASP A 238 8.88 -15.71 12.33
CA ASP A 238 10.08 -16.53 12.25
C ASP A 238 9.90 -17.65 11.21
N GLY A 239 10.90 -17.78 10.34
CA GLY A 239 10.89 -18.73 9.22
C GLY A 239 10.16 -18.26 7.96
N LEU A 240 9.31 -17.21 8.02
CA LEU A 240 8.69 -16.64 6.82
C LEU A 240 9.66 -15.64 6.17
N GLY A 241 10.34 -16.10 5.11
CA GLY A 241 11.36 -15.31 4.42
C GLY A 241 10.73 -14.24 3.53
N LEU A 242 10.50 -13.04 4.09
CA LEU A 242 10.03 -11.88 3.33
C LEU A 242 11.18 -10.97 2.89
N PRO A 243 11.19 -10.50 1.62
CA PRO A 243 10.29 -10.88 0.53
C PRO A 243 10.43 -12.34 0.12
N THR A 244 9.33 -12.96 -0.31
CA THR A 244 9.37 -14.35 -0.77
C THR A 244 10.33 -14.50 -1.95
N LYS A 245 11.21 -15.52 -1.91
CA LYS A 245 12.26 -15.73 -2.92
C LYS A 245 11.69 -15.89 -4.33
N GLN A 246 10.59 -16.63 -4.40
CA GLN A 246 9.85 -16.93 -5.61
C GLN A 246 8.38 -16.50 -5.46
N SER A 247 7.65 -16.57 -6.56
CA SER A 247 6.23 -16.27 -6.59
C SER A 247 5.45 -17.44 -6.03
N VAL A 248 5.17 -17.38 -4.73
CA VAL A 248 4.46 -18.42 -3.98
C VAL A 248 3.11 -17.92 -3.50
N LYS A 249 2.17 -18.85 -3.35
CA LYS A 249 0.92 -18.60 -2.66
C LYS A 249 1.22 -18.29 -1.20
N VAL A 250 0.79 -17.12 -0.75
CA VAL A 250 0.75 -16.72 0.66
C VAL A 250 -0.67 -16.29 0.98
N THR A 251 -1.26 -16.96 1.95
CA THR A 251 -2.58 -16.66 2.48
C THR A 251 -2.42 -16.26 3.94
N VAL A 252 -3.02 -15.12 4.31
CA VAL A 252 -3.04 -14.62 5.68
C VAL A 252 -4.48 -14.40 6.08
N TYR A 253 -4.91 -15.07 7.14
CA TYR A 253 -6.19 -14.83 7.77
C TYR A 253 -5.96 -13.93 8.97
N VAL A 254 -6.77 -12.90 9.13
CA VAL A 254 -6.61 -11.92 10.21
C VAL A 254 -7.90 -11.74 10.98
N PHE A 255 -7.78 -11.82 12.29
CA PHE A 255 -8.81 -11.53 13.28
C PHE A 255 -8.51 -10.18 13.95
N TYR A 256 -9.58 -9.47 14.30
CA TYR A 256 -9.55 -8.19 15.00
C TYR A 256 -10.43 -8.32 16.24
N SER A 257 -10.05 -7.66 17.34
CA SER A 257 -10.89 -7.63 18.54
C SER A 257 -12.00 -6.58 18.40
N ASN A 258 -13.05 -6.68 19.21
CA ASN A 258 -14.16 -5.71 19.17
C ASN A 258 -13.70 -4.32 19.65
N SER A 259 -12.69 -4.29 20.51
CA SER A 259 -12.12 -3.07 21.10
C SER A 259 -10.92 -2.50 20.32
N SER A 260 -10.37 -3.23 19.35
CA SER A 260 -9.18 -2.81 18.60
C SER A 260 -9.32 -2.98 17.10
N ARG A 261 -8.77 -2.01 16.36
CA ARG A 261 -8.63 -2.09 14.89
C ARG A 261 -7.33 -2.79 14.46
N ASP A 262 -6.53 -3.24 15.43
CA ASP A 262 -5.28 -3.93 15.18
C ASP A 262 -5.51 -5.43 14.99
N PRO A 263 -4.75 -6.08 14.09
CA PRO A 263 -4.67 -7.54 14.05
C PRO A 263 -4.30 -8.09 15.43
N VAL A 264 -5.13 -8.98 15.97
CA VAL A 264 -4.86 -9.63 17.28
C VAL A 264 -4.39 -11.07 17.13
N LEU A 265 -4.91 -11.77 16.12
CA LEU A 265 -4.54 -13.15 15.79
C LEU A 265 -4.50 -13.30 14.27
N ILE A 266 -3.46 -13.95 13.77
CA ILE A 266 -3.33 -14.28 12.34
C ILE A 266 -3.06 -15.76 12.13
N TYR A 267 -3.58 -16.31 11.05
CA TYR A 267 -3.13 -17.59 10.52
C TYR A 267 -2.37 -17.35 9.22
N VAL A 268 -1.17 -17.91 9.09
CA VAL A 268 -0.37 -17.79 7.87
C VAL A 268 -0.21 -19.16 7.24
N ASP A 269 -0.42 -19.22 5.92
CA ASP A 269 -0.16 -20.37 5.07
C ASP A 269 0.68 -19.93 3.87
N SER A 270 1.96 -20.31 3.86
CA SER A 270 2.92 -20.00 2.81
C SER A 270 3.45 -21.27 2.17
N SER A 271 3.10 -21.48 0.89
CA SER A 271 3.55 -22.63 0.10
C SER A 271 5.06 -22.64 -0.18
N GLY A 272 5.72 -21.48 -0.14
CA GLY A 272 7.14 -21.34 -0.46
C GLY A 272 8.06 -21.73 0.68
N ASP A 273 7.86 -21.09 1.83
CA ASP A 273 8.69 -21.33 3.02
C ASP A 273 8.18 -22.51 3.86
N LYS A 274 7.08 -23.15 3.44
CA LYS A 274 6.37 -24.21 4.18
C LYS A 274 6.00 -23.78 5.60
N ILE A 275 5.72 -22.49 5.76
CA ILE A 275 5.29 -21.91 7.03
C ILE A 275 3.77 -21.99 7.10
N LYS A 276 3.29 -22.63 8.17
CA LYS A 276 1.87 -22.80 8.45
C LYS A 276 1.63 -22.66 9.95
N GLY A 277 0.62 -21.89 10.34
CA GLY A 277 0.19 -21.84 11.74
C GLY A 277 -0.41 -20.52 12.19
N TRP A 278 -0.79 -20.52 13.47
CA TRP A 278 -1.37 -19.38 14.18
C TRP A 278 -0.28 -18.54 14.85
N TYR A 279 -0.40 -17.23 14.74
CA TYR A 279 0.54 -16.26 15.29
C TYR A 279 -0.20 -15.11 15.96
N GLN A 280 0.39 -14.60 17.03
CA GLN A 280 -0.08 -13.42 17.75
C GLN A 280 1.05 -12.45 18.03
N LYS A 281 0.71 -11.22 18.41
CA LYS A 281 1.70 -10.21 18.79
C LYS A 281 2.47 -10.66 20.05
N GLY A 282 3.80 -10.68 19.97
CA GLY A 282 4.66 -10.96 21.11
C GLY A 282 4.89 -9.73 22.00
N THR A 283 5.76 -9.89 23.00
CA THR A 283 6.20 -8.78 23.88
C THR A 283 7.21 -7.87 23.20
N THR A 284 8.08 -8.44 22.36
CA THR A 284 8.92 -7.71 21.42
C THR A 284 8.13 -7.49 20.13
N ASN A 285 8.51 -6.51 19.29
CA ASN A 285 7.79 -6.13 18.05
C ASN A 285 7.64 -7.26 16.98
N GLY A 286 7.87 -8.53 17.33
CA GLY A 286 7.65 -9.71 16.49
C GLY A 286 6.31 -10.40 16.76
N TRP A 287 5.98 -11.34 15.86
CA TRP A 287 4.81 -12.20 15.99
C TRP A 287 5.25 -13.61 16.38
N ILE A 288 4.72 -14.11 17.48
CA ILE A 288 5.07 -15.42 18.04
C ILE A 288 4.01 -16.45 17.66
N LYS A 289 4.45 -17.69 17.45
CA LYS A 289 3.55 -18.80 17.17
C LYS A 289 2.70 -19.09 18.41
N VAL A 290 1.39 -19.25 18.23
CA VAL A 290 0.47 -19.57 19.32
C VAL A 290 0.60 -21.05 19.67
N SER A 291 0.92 -21.34 20.94
CA SER A 291 0.91 -22.70 21.45
C SER A 291 -0.52 -23.16 21.77
N GLY A 292 -0.79 -24.45 21.65
CA GLY A 292 -2.08 -25.04 21.98
C GLY A 292 -3.07 -25.14 20.81
N ILE A 293 -3.03 -24.21 19.84
CA ILE A 293 -3.87 -24.30 18.63
C ILE A 293 -3.17 -25.17 17.58
N SER A 294 -3.82 -26.27 17.20
CA SER A 294 -3.31 -27.19 16.18
C SER A 294 -3.20 -26.52 14.80
N GLU A 295 -2.11 -26.81 14.08
CA GLU A 295 -1.89 -26.31 12.71
C GLU A 295 -2.92 -26.85 11.70
N ASN A 296 -3.58 -27.96 12.05
CA ASN A 296 -4.61 -28.60 11.25
C ASN A 296 -5.92 -27.80 11.26
N ILE A 297 -6.10 -26.90 12.22
CA ILE A 297 -7.18 -25.93 12.25
C ILE A 297 -6.82 -24.77 11.32
N THR A 298 -7.24 -24.88 10.08
CA THR A 298 -7.16 -23.80 9.10
C THR A 298 -8.45 -23.00 9.13
N PRO A 299 -8.42 -21.66 8.98
CA PRO A 299 -9.65 -20.86 8.97
C PRO A 299 -10.67 -21.26 7.88
N ASP A 300 -10.24 -21.83 6.75
CA ASP A 300 -11.15 -22.39 5.73
C ASP A 300 -11.95 -23.63 6.21
N LYS A 301 -11.47 -24.33 7.24
CA LYS A 301 -12.25 -25.41 7.89
C LYS A 301 -13.24 -24.84 8.92
N LEU A 302 -12.95 -23.68 9.50
CA LEU A 302 -13.80 -22.99 10.47
C LEU A 302 -15.09 -22.40 9.88
N THR A 303 -15.20 -22.38 8.55
CA THR A 303 -16.37 -21.84 7.84
C THR A 303 -17.40 -22.89 7.49
N LYS A 304 -17.03 -24.17 7.62
CA LYS A 304 -18.00 -25.26 7.64
C LYS A 304 -18.40 -25.46 9.11
N PRO A 305 -19.63 -25.91 9.39
CA PRO A 305 -20.03 -26.23 10.76
C PRO A 305 -19.02 -27.21 11.35
N ILE A 306 -18.17 -26.71 12.24
CA ILE A 306 -17.25 -27.59 12.96
C ILE A 306 -18.10 -28.31 14.00
N ASP A 307 -17.90 -29.62 14.06
CA ASP A 307 -18.48 -30.41 15.12
C ASP A 307 -17.81 -30.01 16.43
N CYS A 308 -18.60 -29.35 17.28
CA CYS A 308 -18.22 -28.86 18.58
C CYS A 308 -17.98 -30.02 19.58
N THR A 309 -18.20 -31.27 19.12
CA THR A 309 -17.77 -32.50 19.80
C THR A 309 -16.32 -32.89 19.57
N SER A 310 -15.67 -32.38 18.51
CA SER A 310 -14.25 -32.66 18.26
C SER A 310 -13.38 -31.96 19.32
N GLU A 311 -12.96 -32.76 20.30
CA GLU A 311 -12.35 -32.31 21.55
C GLU A 311 -11.13 -31.40 21.33
N GLY A 312 -11.32 -30.11 21.60
CA GLY A 312 -10.26 -29.21 22.03
C GLY A 312 -9.85 -28.13 21.03
N ASP A 313 -9.87 -28.40 19.73
CA ASP A 313 -9.22 -27.52 18.76
C ASP A 313 -9.99 -26.19 18.54
N PHE A 314 -11.30 -26.26 18.29
CA PHE A 314 -12.14 -25.06 18.22
C PHE A 314 -12.23 -24.34 19.58
N LYS A 315 -12.34 -25.12 20.66
CA LYS A 315 -12.41 -24.58 22.03
C LYS A 315 -11.17 -23.74 22.35
N LYS A 316 -9.98 -24.23 22.04
CA LYS A 316 -8.71 -23.48 22.23
C LYS A 316 -8.63 -22.23 21.38
N LEU A 317 -9.13 -22.26 20.14
CA LEU A 317 -9.21 -21.06 19.31
C LEU A 317 -10.18 -20.03 19.90
N ALA A 318 -11.34 -20.46 20.37
CA ALA A 318 -12.33 -19.60 21.00
C ALA A 318 -11.79 -19.00 22.32
N GLU A 319 -11.15 -19.81 23.16
CA GLU A 319 -10.46 -19.37 24.38
C GLU A 319 -9.38 -18.34 24.07
N GLU A 320 -8.56 -18.58 23.04
CA GLU A 320 -7.50 -17.65 22.64
C GLU A 320 -8.05 -16.33 22.10
N LEU A 321 -9.08 -16.39 21.25
CA LEU A 321 -9.75 -15.19 20.72
C LEU A 321 -10.41 -14.40 21.86
N LYS A 322 -11.06 -15.06 22.82
CA LYS A 322 -11.62 -14.45 24.02
C LYS A 322 -10.53 -13.80 24.88
N ARG A 323 -9.40 -14.48 25.10
CA ARG A 323 -8.23 -13.94 25.82
C ARG A 323 -7.65 -12.69 25.13
N LEU A 324 -7.75 -12.63 23.80
CA LEU A 324 -7.34 -11.48 22.98
C LEU A 324 -8.43 -10.37 22.88
N GLY A 325 -9.53 -10.49 23.63
CA GLY A 325 -10.60 -9.49 23.66
C GLY A 325 -11.56 -9.54 22.46
N CYS A 326 -11.56 -10.64 21.71
CA CYS A 326 -12.60 -10.90 20.71
C CYS A 326 -13.82 -11.49 21.41
N GLU A 327 -14.84 -10.66 21.66
CA GLU A 327 -16.09 -11.11 22.26
C GLU A 327 -17.07 -11.58 21.17
N GLY A 328 -18.01 -12.46 21.53
CA GLY A 328 -19.08 -12.93 20.63
C GLY A 328 -18.88 -14.34 20.05
N LEU A 329 -17.70 -14.94 20.23
CA LEU A 329 -17.54 -16.39 20.10
C LEU A 329 -18.14 -17.06 21.32
N GLN A 330 -19.26 -17.75 21.11
CA GLN A 330 -19.82 -18.61 22.15
C GLN A 330 -18.89 -19.81 22.32
N GLU A 331 -18.53 -20.10 23.58
CA GLU A 331 -17.79 -21.30 23.90
C GLU A 331 -18.65 -22.51 23.55
N CYS A 332 -18.02 -23.54 22.98
CA CYS A 332 -18.66 -24.84 22.83
C CYS A 332 -18.76 -25.50 24.19
N THR A 333 -19.71 -25.04 25.01
CA THR A 333 -20.23 -25.86 26.09
C THR A 333 -21.07 -26.92 25.40
N GLN A 334 -20.53 -28.13 25.30
CA GLN A 334 -21.42 -29.28 25.20
C GLN A 334 -22.35 -29.16 26.41
N GLU A 335 -23.61 -28.79 26.19
CA GLU A 335 -24.61 -29.32 27.10
C GLU A 335 -24.44 -30.82 26.95
N THR A 336 -23.96 -31.49 28.00
CA THR A 336 -23.90 -32.94 28.03
C THR A 336 -25.25 -33.46 27.56
N THR A 337 -25.26 -34.55 26.79
CA THR A 337 -26.50 -35.19 26.36
C THR A 337 -27.48 -35.33 27.55
N GLU A 338 -26.94 -35.60 28.74
CA GLU A 338 -27.66 -35.60 30.03
C GLU A 338 -28.36 -34.28 30.37
N LYS A 339 -27.75 -33.12 30.11
CA LYS A 339 -28.36 -31.82 30.39
C LYS A 339 -29.42 -31.45 29.35
N GLN A 340 -29.23 -31.86 28.10
CA GLN A 340 -30.25 -31.71 27.05
C GLN A 340 -31.43 -32.65 27.31
N GLU A 341 -31.18 -33.88 27.72
CA GLU A 341 -32.19 -34.86 28.14
C GLU A 341 -32.92 -34.38 29.39
N ALA A 342 -32.22 -33.91 30.42
CA ALA A 342 -32.83 -33.34 31.62
C ALA A 342 -33.70 -32.11 31.32
N ARG A 343 -33.27 -31.25 30.39
CA ARG A 343 -34.06 -30.10 29.94
C ARG A 343 -35.28 -30.52 29.13
N LEU A 344 -35.15 -31.53 28.27
CA LEU A 344 -36.27 -32.09 27.52
C LEU A 344 -37.26 -32.81 28.45
N GLU A 345 -36.77 -33.47 29.49
CA GLU A 345 -37.58 -34.12 30.52
C GLU A 345 -38.30 -33.09 31.39
N GLN A 346 -37.66 -31.98 31.76
CA GLN A 346 -38.34 -30.84 32.39
C GLN A 346 -39.44 -30.26 31.50
N LEU A 347 -39.19 -30.04 30.22
CA LEU A 347 -40.20 -29.54 29.28
C LEU A 347 -41.38 -30.51 29.10
N ARG A 348 -41.11 -31.83 29.12
CA ARG A 348 -42.17 -32.86 29.11
C ARG A 348 -43.00 -32.80 30.39
N ALA A 349 -42.35 -32.68 31.55
CA ALA A 349 -43.03 -32.57 32.83
C ALA A 349 -43.88 -31.29 32.95
N GLU A 350 -43.40 -30.14 32.46
CA GLU A 350 -44.17 -28.89 32.44
C GLU A 350 -45.42 -28.99 31.56
N LYS A 351 -45.29 -29.60 30.36
CA LYS A 351 -46.41 -29.79 29.45
C LYS A 351 -47.48 -30.73 30.01
N ASP A 352 -47.08 -31.77 30.76
CA ASP A 352 -48.01 -32.67 31.44
C ASP A 352 -48.77 -31.99 32.60
N ILE A 353 -48.15 -31.01 33.27
CA ILE A 353 -48.81 -30.19 34.29
C ILE A 353 -49.84 -29.25 33.64
N GLU A 354 -49.51 -28.63 32.51
CA GLU A 354 -50.41 -27.74 31.77
C GLU A 354 -51.67 -28.48 31.29
N LEU A 355 -51.51 -29.66 30.67
CA LEU A 355 -52.61 -30.52 30.22
C LEU A 355 -53.53 -30.98 31.37
N ARG A 356 -52.99 -31.17 32.58
CA ARG A 356 -53.80 -31.50 33.76
C ARG A 356 -54.59 -30.31 34.30
N SER A 357 -54.10 -29.09 34.11
CA SER A 357 -54.76 -27.88 34.59
C SER A 357 -55.93 -27.43 33.71
N GLU A 358 -55.92 -27.80 32.43
CA GLU A 358 -57.02 -27.50 31.49
C GLU A 358 -58.22 -28.45 31.62
N GLY A 359 -58.06 -29.60 32.29
CA GLY A 359 -59.13 -30.59 32.51
C GLY A 359 -60.12 -30.27 33.64
N VAL A 360 -60.04 -29.10 34.29
CA VAL A 360 -60.90 -28.73 35.44
C VAL A 360 -61.62 -27.40 35.22
N ARG A 361 -62.15 -27.17 34.01
CA ARG A 361 -63.15 -26.11 33.79
C ARG A 361 -64.34 -26.65 33.02
N ASP A 362 -65.15 -27.44 33.72
CA ASP A 362 -66.57 -27.51 33.42
C ASP A 362 -67.30 -26.41 34.20
N THR A 363 -68.03 -25.61 33.42
CA THR A 363 -69.29 -24.92 33.75
C THR A 363 -69.29 -23.89 34.89
N GLU A 364 -69.19 -22.61 34.53
CA GLU A 364 -70.34 -21.69 34.59
C GLU A 364 -69.96 -20.32 33.99
N GLY A 365 -70.92 -19.69 33.28
CA GLY A 365 -70.88 -18.25 33.03
C GLY A 365 -70.86 -17.80 31.57
N LEU A 366 -71.96 -18.05 30.86
CA LEU A 366 -72.40 -17.23 29.73
C LEU A 366 -72.54 -15.76 30.17
N ARG A 367 -71.78 -14.84 29.56
CA ARG A 367 -72.25 -13.47 29.35
C ARG A 367 -71.51 -12.80 28.18
N SER A 368 -72.31 -12.44 27.19
CA SER A 368 -72.03 -11.54 26.07
C SER A 368 -71.40 -10.21 26.49
N GLU A 369 -70.46 -9.68 25.71
CA GLU A 369 -70.49 -8.28 25.25
C GLU A 369 -69.72 -8.12 23.92
N GLU A 370 -70.41 -7.51 22.96
CA GLU A 370 -69.88 -6.85 21.77
C GLU A 370 -68.95 -5.68 22.15
N GLY A 371 -67.92 -5.41 21.34
CA GLY A 371 -67.18 -4.15 21.51
C GLY A 371 -65.94 -3.97 20.65
N LYS A 372 -66.16 -3.41 19.45
CA LYS A 372 -65.39 -2.36 18.76
C LYS A 372 -63.88 -2.55 18.45
N GLU A 373 -63.65 -2.54 17.13
CA GLU A 373 -62.63 -1.76 16.40
C GLU A 373 -61.81 -0.75 17.23
N GLU A 374 -60.48 -0.85 17.14
CA GLU A 374 -59.67 0.35 16.94
C GLU A 374 -58.35 0.01 16.22
N GLU A 375 -58.32 0.46 14.97
CA GLU A 375 -57.19 0.57 14.07
C GLU A 375 -56.17 1.58 14.64
N LYS A 376 -54.91 1.17 14.84
CA LYS A 376 -53.80 2.08 15.11
C LYS A 376 -52.77 2.03 14.00
N GLU A 377 -52.96 2.96 13.07
CA GLU A 377 -51.98 3.47 12.13
C GLU A 377 -50.66 3.84 12.82
N LYS A 378 -49.56 3.44 12.19
CA LYS A 378 -48.18 3.76 12.58
C LYS A 378 -47.69 4.87 11.65
N PRO A 379 -47.30 6.06 12.13
CA PRO A 379 -46.87 7.12 11.24
C PRO A 379 -45.47 6.87 10.69
N SER A 380 -45.40 6.94 9.36
CA SER A 380 -44.19 7.02 8.55
C SER A 380 -43.50 8.39 8.73
N PRO A 381 -42.18 8.47 8.91
CA PRO A 381 -41.48 9.75 8.92
C PRO A 381 -41.26 10.27 7.50
N GLN A 382 -41.89 11.41 7.19
CA GLN A 382 -41.62 12.23 6.02
C GLN A 382 -40.20 12.79 6.07
N ILE A 383 -39.40 12.47 5.06
CA ILE A 383 -38.14 13.13 4.75
C ILE A 383 -38.48 14.41 3.99
N GLN A 384 -38.22 15.56 4.60
CA GLN A 384 -38.30 16.86 3.94
C GLN A 384 -37.06 17.05 3.05
N GLU A 385 -37.29 17.11 1.74
CA GLU A 385 -36.39 17.74 0.79
C GLU A 385 -36.42 19.26 0.99
N ALA A 386 -35.28 19.83 1.35
CA ALA A 386 -35.04 21.27 1.22
C ALA A 386 -33.99 21.46 0.11
N GLY A 387 -34.44 22.12 -0.96
CA GLY A 387 -33.65 22.51 -2.11
C GLY A 387 -32.61 23.62 -1.82
N PRO A 388 -31.93 24.08 -2.87
CA PRO A 388 -30.56 24.60 -2.82
C PRO A 388 -30.51 26.11 -2.59
N SER A 389 -29.47 26.59 -1.91
CA SER A 389 -29.16 28.02 -1.92
C SER A 389 -27.68 28.33 -1.72
N ALA A 390 -27.29 29.43 -2.37
CA ALA A 390 -26.06 30.21 -2.23
C ALA A 390 -24.80 29.73 -2.99
N SER A 391 -24.83 30.05 -4.29
CA SER A 391 -23.69 30.52 -5.08
C SER A 391 -22.85 31.55 -4.30
N ASN A 392 -21.60 31.20 -3.96
CA ASN A 392 -20.59 32.16 -3.52
C ASN A 392 -19.52 32.37 -4.60
N LYS A 393 -19.50 33.61 -5.07
CA LYS A 393 -18.67 34.22 -6.09
C LYS A 393 -17.24 34.39 -5.53
N ALA A 394 -16.26 33.72 -6.13
CA ALA A 394 -14.84 33.90 -5.79
C ALA A 394 -14.26 35.12 -6.54
N PRO A 395 -13.43 35.96 -5.90
CA PRO A 395 -12.76 37.08 -6.54
C PRO A 395 -11.51 36.64 -7.31
N GLY A 396 -11.16 37.46 -8.31
CA GLY A 396 -10.26 37.15 -9.41
C GLY A 396 -8.82 36.79 -9.02
N VAL A 397 -8.29 35.82 -9.77
CA VAL A 397 -6.88 35.42 -9.74
C VAL A 397 -6.11 36.40 -10.64
N GLY A 398 -5.24 37.19 -10.02
CA GLY A 398 -4.24 37.99 -10.70
C GLY A 398 -3.20 37.10 -11.39
N GLU A 399 -2.91 37.46 -12.63
CA GLU A 399 -1.93 36.87 -13.52
C GLU A 399 -0.49 37.08 -12.99
N PRO A 400 0.31 36.01 -12.75
CA PRO A 400 1.70 36.20 -12.36
C PRO A 400 2.58 36.45 -13.58
N LYS A 401 3.16 37.65 -13.66
CA LYS A 401 4.25 38.00 -14.58
C LYS A 401 5.41 37.02 -14.43
N ALA A 402 5.73 36.33 -15.52
CA ALA A 402 6.91 35.48 -15.63
C ALA A 402 8.19 36.33 -15.60
N ALA A 403 9.00 36.16 -14.56
CA ALA A 403 10.37 36.66 -14.54
C ALA A 403 11.26 35.72 -15.37
N ALA A 404 11.84 36.24 -16.45
CA ALA A 404 12.81 35.54 -17.28
C ALA A 404 14.11 35.33 -16.49
N ILE A 405 14.40 34.09 -16.09
CA ILE A 405 15.70 33.69 -15.58
C ILE A 405 16.58 33.35 -16.79
N ARG A 406 17.49 34.26 -17.14
CA ARG A 406 18.56 34.05 -18.13
C ARG A 406 19.81 33.58 -17.38
N GLY A 407 20.20 32.33 -17.59
CA GLY A 407 21.44 31.77 -17.04
C GLY A 407 21.89 30.58 -17.87
N ASP A 408 22.88 30.79 -18.75
CA ASP A 408 23.44 29.79 -19.68
C ASP A 408 24.40 28.78 -19.00
N ALA A 409 24.69 28.95 -17.70
CA ALA A 409 25.64 28.14 -16.96
C ALA A 409 25.30 26.63 -16.81
N PRO A 410 24.03 26.19 -16.65
CA PRO A 410 23.71 24.77 -16.52
C PRO A 410 24.00 23.98 -17.80
N VAL A 411 23.95 24.64 -18.95
CA VAL A 411 24.06 24.00 -20.27
C VAL A 411 25.51 23.63 -20.58
N GLU A 412 26.48 24.47 -20.21
CA GLU A 412 27.91 24.18 -20.47
C GLU A 412 28.44 23.02 -19.62
N ALA A 413 28.09 22.95 -18.34
CA ALA A 413 28.48 21.81 -17.50
C ALA A 413 27.86 20.48 -17.98
N LEU A 414 26.65 20.52 -18.57
CA LEU A 414 26.02 19.34 -19.16
C LEU A 414 26.68 18.95 -20.49
N LYS A 415 27.16 19.92 -21.28
CA LYS A 415 27.89 19.69 -22.53
C LYS A 415 29.21 18.97 -22.29
N ASP A 416 29.96 19.36 -21.27
CA ASP A 416 31.23 18.71 -20.93
C ASP A 416 31.02 17.26 -20.45
N LEU A 417 29.98 17.03 -19.65
CA LEU A 417 29.59 15.69 -19.23
C LEU A 417 29.14 14.80 -20.41
N ALA A 418 28.43 15.37 -21.39
CA ALA A 418 28.01 14.67 -22.60
C ALA A 418 29.19 14.35 -23.53
N LYS A 419 30.16 15.26 -23.66
CA LYS A 419 31.40 15.04 -24.42
C LYS A 419 32.20 13.87 -23.85
N GLU A 420 32.38 13.83 -22.53
CA GLU A 420 33.12 12.78 -21.86
C GLU A 420 32.35 11.44 -21.86
N GLY A 421 31.02 11.49 -21.65
CA GLY A 421 30.17 10.30 -21.58
C GLY A 421 29.96 9.58 -22.92
N LEU A 422 30.02 10.31 -24.05
CA LEU A 422 29.81 9.79 -25.40
C LEU A 422 31.12 9.57 -26.18
N GLY A 423 32.29 9.82 -25.57
CA GLY A 423 33.59 9.68 -26.23
C GLY A 423 33.81 10.72 -27.35
N LEU A 424 33.17 11.89 -27.25
CA LEU A 424 33.22 12.96 -28.26
C LEU A 424 34.29 14.02 -27.91
N SER A 425 35.36 13.63 -27.23
CA SER A 425 36.40 14.56 -26.74
C SER A 425 37.15 15.31 -27.85
N GLY A 426 37.05 14.87 -29.10
CA GLY A 426 37.61 15.56 -30.28
C GLY A 426 36.61 16.40 -31.08
N TRP A 427 35.33 16.45 -30.68
CA TRP A 427 34.29 17.15 -31.45
C TRP A 427 34.05 18.53 -30.86
N ASP A 428 34.19 19.55 -31.71
CA ASP A 428 33.83 20.91 -31.35
C ASP A 428 32.32 21.01 -31.04
N SER A 429 31.98 21.91 -30.13
CA SER A 429 30.61 22.18 -29.66
C SER A 429 29.62 22.43 -30.80
N TYR A 430 30.04 23.09 -31.88
CA TYR A 430 29.22 23.32 -33.07
C TYR A 430 28.94 22.03 -33.86
N THR A 431 29.90 21.11 -33.93
CA THR A 431 29.74 19.80 -34.59
C THR A 431 28.78 18.90 -33.81
N ILE A 432 28.87 18.92 -32.48
CA ILE A 432 27.95 18.19 -31.61
C ILE A 432 26.54 18.76 -31.76
N LEU A 433 26.39 20.09 -31.67
CA LEU A 433 25.09 20.73 -31.84
C LEU A 433 24.51 20.40 -33.22
N GLY A 434 25.29 20.53 -34.30
CA GLY A 434 24.88 20.20 -35.66
C GLY A 434 24.41 18.75 -35.83
N ALA A 435 25.10 17.78 -35.22
CA ALA A 435 24.69 16.38 -35.24
C ALA A 435 23.36 16.15 -34.52
N PHE A 436 23.14 16.78 -33.37
CA PHE A 436 21.86 16.70 -32.65
C PHE A 436 20.74 17.43 -33.38
N THR A 437 20.98 18.61 -33.97
CA THR A 437 19.97 19.33 -34.75
C THR A 437 19.57 18.52 -35.98
N GLY A 438 20.52 17.87 -36.66
CA GLY A 438 20.24 16.98 -37.78
C GLY A 438 19.37 15.77 -37.40
N VAL A 439 19.71 15.08 -36.30
CA VAL A 439 18.94 13.91 -35.81
C VAL A 439 17.56 14.32 -35.30
N LEU A 440 17.43 15.45 -34.60
CA LEU A 440 16.15 15.93 -34.10
C LEU A 440 15.25 16.41 -35.26
N MET A 441 15.78 17.14 -36.24
CA MET A 441 15.00 17.56 -37.41
C MET A 441 14.53 16.35 -38.24
N ALA A 442 15.38 15.33 -38.44
CA ALA A 442 14.97 14.08 -39.09
C ALA A 442 13.89 13.33 -38.30
N SER A 443 13.98 13.31 -36.96
CA SER A 443 12.98 12.68 -36.08
C SER A 443 11.64 13.44 -36.09
N VAL A 444 11.66 14.77 -36.18
CA VAL A 444 10.44 15.59 -36.27
C VAL A 444 9.77 15.42 -37.62
N ILE A 445 10.52 15.40 -38.72
CA ILE A 445 9.96 15.17 -40.06
C ILE A 445 9.32 13.79 -40.16
N THR A 446 9.97 12.73 -39.66
CA THR A 446 9.43 11.36 -39.71
C THR A 446 8.19 11.17 -38.84
N THR A 447 8.14 11.80 -37.65
CA THR A 447 6.94 11.75 -36.80
C THR A 447 5.78 12.56 -37.40
N PHE A 448 6.05 13.71 -38.01
CA PHE A 448 5.01 14.50 -38.67
C PHE A 448 4.46 13.80 -39.93
N ALA A 449 5.34 13.18 -40.73
CA ALA A 449 4.94 12.36 -41.86
C ALA A 449 4.11 11.14 -41.43
N SER A 450 4.52 10.45 -40.36
CA SER A 450 3.78 9.31 -39.80
C SER A 450 2.40 9.71 -39.27
N TRP A 451 2.30 10.87 -38.60
CA TRP A 451 1.03 11.41 -38.12
C TRP A 451 0.09 11.82 -39.26
N LYS A 452 0.62 12.42 -40.33
CA LYS A 452 -0.13 12.72 -41.56
C LYS A 452 -0.62 11.45 -42.26
N LEU A 453 0.20 10.41 -42.37
CA LEU A 453 -0.20 9.12 -42.93
C LEU A 453 -1.30 8.46 -42.09
N TYR A 454 -1.17 8.49 -40.76
CA TYR A 454 -2.18 7.96 -39.84
C TYR A 454 -3.53 8.69 -39.96
N LYS A 455 -3.51 10.02 -40.06
CA LYS A 455 -4.71 10.84 -40.31
C LYS A 455 -5.34 10.54 -41.68
N ALA A 456 -4.54 10.31 -42.72
CA ALA A 456 -5.04 9.91 -44.03
C ALA A 456 -5.69 8.52 -43.98
N TYR A 457 -5.07 7.56 -43.29
CA TYR A 457 -5.62 6.21 -43.09
C TYR A 457 -6.96 6.23 -42.33
N GLN A 458 -7.08 7.02 -41.26
CA GLN A 458 -8.36 7.16 -40.54
C GLN A 458 -9.48 7.74 -41.43
N ASN A 459 -9.16 8.65 -42.34
CA ASN A 459 -10.16 9.24 -43.24
C ASN A 459 -10.53 8.33 -44.42
N TYR A 460 -9.72 7.31 -44.73
CA TYR A 460 -9.99 6.29 -45.75
C TYR A 460 -10.60 5.01 -45.17
N SER A 461 -11.16 5.06 -43.95
CA SER A 461 -11.92 3.95 -43.37
C SER A 461 -13.09 3.59 -44.29
N ASP A 462 -12.91 2.49 -45.00
CA ASP A 462 -13.74 1.93 -46.04
C ASP A 462 -15.21 1.76 -45.59
N PRO A 463 -16.21 2.36 -46.27
CA PRO A 463 -17.62 2.26 -45.88
C PRO A 463 -18.26 0.88 -46.11
N TRP A 464 -17.51 -0.09 -46.66
CA TRP A 464 -18.07 -1.37 -47.12
C TRP A 464 -18.11 -2.52 -46.10
N VAL A 465 -17.73 -2.31 -44.84
CA VAL A 465 -17.83 -3.36 -43.81
C VAL A 465 -19.01 -3.13 -42.87
N ARG A 466 -20.23 -3.25 -43.41
CA ARG A 466 -21.44 -3.55 -42.63
C ARG A 466 -22.42 -4.37 -43.47
N GLN A 467 -22.19 -5.67 -43.53
CA GLN A 467 -23.22 -6.70 -43.68
C GLN A 467 -22.50 -8.06 -43.74
N ILE A 468 -22.43 -8.77 -42.61
CA ILE A 468 -22.88 -10.16 -42.42
C ILE A 468 -23.30 -10.29 -40.97
#